data_AF-A0A820E7W8-F1
#
_entry.id   AF-A0A820E7W8-F1
#
_cell.length_a   1.000
_cell.length_b   1.000
_cell.length_c   1.000
_cell.angle_alpha   90.00
_cell.angle_beta   90.00
_cell.angle_gamma   90.00
#
_symmetry.space_group_name_H-M   'P 1'
#
loop_
_entity.id
_entity.type
_entity.pdbx_description
1 polymer ?
#
loop_
_entity_poly.entity_id
_entity_poly.type
_entity_poly.pdbx_seq_one_letter_code
_entity_poly.pdbx_strand_id
1 'polypeptide(L)'
;MTTQVKPSLVTDEVNESKGSSNPSTSASNDRIFAPLNIPWYRRCQTLTLVIWWLSPWYCLYLTFHLLFFDRWYSTICILLYMAWMYLFRTFPKTGGHRQQWLRKLIWWEWFSDYFPIHLHKTCDLPPDRPYIFGYHPHGIIALGAFGNFATEATGFEKLFPGINARFLVLNSNFQIPFYDLFLTMMDLCDASKESCNYILKQGKGNSIVLVLGGSKEALDAHPSSKYLL
;
A
#
# COMPACT_ATOMS: atom_id res chain seq x y z
N MET A 1 -7.11 15.08 -30.36
CA MET A 1 -8.29 14.21 -30.23
C MET A 1 -8.74 14.26 -28.78
N THR A 2 -9.93 14.80 -28.60
CA THR A 2 -10.45 15.37 -27.36
C THR A 2 -11.46 14.38 -26.78
N THR A 3 -11.25 13.92 -25.54
CA THR A 3 -12.19 13.01 -24.86
C THR A 3 -12.41 13.56 -23.45
N GLN A 4 -13.34 14.51 -23.33
CA GLN A 4 -14.71 14.32 -22.84
C GLN A 4 -14.78 14.00 -21.35
N VAL A 5 -15.01 15.08 -20.60
CA VAL A 5 -15.39 15.16 -19.19
C VAL A 5 -16.81 14.60 -19.03
N LYS A 6 -17.02 13.70 -18.08
CA LYS A 6 -18.34 13.11 -17.78
C LYS A 6 -19.15 14.09 -16.92
N PRO A 7 -20.38 14.49 -17.29
CA PRO A 7 -21.14 15.46 -16.52
C PRO A 7 -21.91 14.82 -15.36
N SER A 8 -21.93 15.56 -14.26
CA SER A 8 -22.78 15.45 -13.08
C SER A 8 -24.25 15.72 -13.41
N LEU A 9 -25.16 14.87 -12.94
CA LEU A 9 -26.60 15.11 -12.96
C LEU A 9 -27.06 15.52 -11.56
N VAL A 10 -27.56 16.75 -11.45
CA VAL A 10 -28.35 17.31 -10.34
C VAL A 10 -29.52 18.04 -10.99
N THR A 11 -30.66 18.11 -10.25
CA THR A 11 -31.98 18.74 -10.53
C THR A 11 -32.96 17.87 -11.32
N ASP A 12 -34.22 17.63 -10.94
CA ASP A 12 -35.11 18.10 -9.86
C ASP A 12 -36.28 17.11 -9.73
N GLU A 13 -36.95 17.10 -8.57
CA GLU A 13 -38.42 17.19 -8.41
C GLU A 13 -38.95 16.43 -7.19
N VAL A 14 -39.55 17.24 -6.32
CA VAL A 14 -40.33 16.90 -5.13
C VAL A 14 -41.68 16.32 -5.58
N ASN A 15 -42.09 15.18 -5.03
CA ASN A 15 -43.51 14.86 -4.95
C ASN A 15 -43.81 13.98 -3.73
N GLU A 16 -44.40 14.60 -2.70
CA GLU A 16 -45.06 13.92 -1.59
C GLU A 16 -46.38 13.30 -2.07
N SER A 17 -46.59 12.00 -1.85
CA SER A 17 -47.93 11.50 -1.51
C SER A 17 -47.91 10.17 -0.74
N LYS A 18 -48.39 10.28 0.51
CA LYS A 18 -49.25 9.37 1.30
C LYS A 18 -48.94 7.86 1.35
N GLY A 19 -48.78 7.39 2.58
CA GLY A 19 -48.41 6.02 2.92
C GLY A 19 -49.50 4.95 2.75
N SER A 20 -49.03 3.70 2.81
CA SER A 20 -49.81 2.51 3.12
C SER A 20 -48.87 1.40 3.60
N SER A 21 -49.02 1.03 4.87
CA SER A 21 -48.87 -0.32 5.45
C SER A 21 -47.76 -1.26 4.95
N ASN A 22 -46.76 -1.50 5.80
CA ASN A 22 -45.96 -2.73 5.80
C ASN A 22 -46.84 -3.97 6.01
N PRO A 23 -46.48 -5.10 5.40
CA PRO A 23 -46.41 -6.35 6.14
C PRO A 23 -45.01 -6.95 6.08
N SER A 24 -44.58 -7.41 7.24
CA SER A 24 -43.36 -8.17 7.54
C SER A 24 -42.96 -9.17 6.46
N THR A 25 -41.90 -8.85 5.70
CA THR A 25 -41.15 -9.85 4.94
C THR A 25 -40.10 -10.49 5.84
N SER A 26 -40.30 -11.78 6.09
CA SER A 26 -39.32 -12.74 6.60
C SER A 26 -37.92 -12.43 6.08
N ALA A 27 -36.96 -12.26 7.00
CA ALA A 27 -35.55 -12.20 6.66
C ALA A 27 -35.13 -13.54 6.03
N SER A 28 -35.21 -13.64 4.69
CA SER A 28 -34.54 -14.69 3.96
C SER A 28 -33.05 -14.48 4.18
N ASN A 29 -32.42 -15.52 4.72
CA ASN A 29 -30.98 -15.62 4.88
C ASN A 29 -30.36 -15.86 3.48
N ASP A 30 -30.61 -14.93 2.55
CA ASP A 30 -30.06 -14.98 1.21
C ASP A 30 -28.58 -14.64 1.33
N ARG A 31 -27.78 -15.71 1.46
CA ARG A 31 -26.34 -15.60 1.29
C ARG A 31 -26.12 -15.11 -0.13
N ILE A 32 -25.89 -13.82 -0.29
CA ILE A 32 -25.54 -13.19 -1.55
C ILE A 32 -24.16 -13.74 -1.94
N PHE A 33 -24.15 -14.86 -2.67
CA PHE A 33 -22.94 -15.37 -3.30
C PHE A 33 -22.45 -14.35 -4.31
N ALA A 34 -21.13 -14.17 -4.38
CA ALA A 34 -20.52 -13.29 -5.37
C ALA A 34 -21.03 -13.69 -6.77
N PRO A 35 -21.57 -12.74 -7.57
CA PRO A 35 -22.15 -13.06 -8.86
C PRO A 35 -21.12 -13.77 -9.74
N LEU A 36 -21.49 -14.91 -10.35
CA LEU A 36 -20.57 -15.69 -11.20
C LEU A 36 -20.06 -14.89 -12.42
N ASN A 37 -20.79 -13.85 -12.83
CA ASN A 37 -20.46 -12.98 -13.95
C ASN A 37 -19.81 -11.66 -13.50
N ILE A 38 -18.64 -11.75 -12.86
CA ILE A 38 -17.80 -10.59 -12.53
C ILE A 38 -16.89 -10.26 -13.73
N PRO A 39 -16.83 -8.99 -14.20
CA PRO A 39 -15.94 -8.56 -15.28
C PRO A 39 -14.48 -8.95 -15.04
N TRP A 40 -13.75 -9.29 -16.10
CA TRP A 40 -12.33 -9.67 -16.06
C TRP A 40 -11.48 -8.70 -15.23
N TYR A 41 -11.71 -7.39 -15.41
CA TYR A 41 -10.97 -6.34 -14.71
C TYR A 41 -11.09 -6.46 -13.17
N ARG A 42 -12.28 -6.74 -12.63
CA ARG A 42 -12.47 -6.96 -11.18
C ARG A 42 -11.78 -8.23 -10.67
N ARG A 43 -11.61 -9.22 -11.54
CA ARG A 43 -10.82 -10.43 -11.21
C ARG A 43 -9.34 -10.09 -11.11
N CYS A 44 -8.80 -9.28 -12.02
CA CYS A 44 -7.42 -8.79 -11.94
C CYS A 44 -7.18 -7.99 -10.66
N GLN A 45 -8.08 -7.08 -10.30
CA GLN A 45 -8.00 -6.32 -9.05
C GLN A 45 -7.93 -7.24 -7.82
N THR A 46 -8.83 -8.24 -7.75
CA THR A 46 -8.86 -9.21 -6.64
C THR A 46 -7.58 -10.05 -6.62
N LEU A 47 -7.15 -10.55 -7.79
CA LEU A 47 -5.93 -11.35 -7.94
C LEU A 47 -4.69 -10.57 -7.51
N THR A 48 -4.62 -9.28 -7.88
CA THR A 48 -3.53 -8.38 -7.49
C THR A 48 -3.41 -8.29 -5.98
N LEU A 49 -4.53 -8.12 -5.27
CA LEU A 49 -4.52 -8.09 -3.80
C LEU A 49 -4.16 -9.43 -3.18
N VAL A 50 -4.67 -10.53 -3.73
CA VAL A 50 -4.33 -11.87 -3.24
C VAL A 50 -2.83 -12.13 -3.40
N ILE A 51 -2.25 -11.82 -4.56
CA ILE A 51 -0.82 -11.99 -4.80
C ILE A 51 0.01 -11.07 -3.91
N TRP A 52 -0.41 -9.82 -3.74
CA TRP A 52 0.26 -8.86 -2.86
C TRP A 52 0.20 -9.33 -1.39
N TRP A 53 -0.94 -9.81 -0.92
CA TRP A 53 -1.10 -10.33 0.45
C TRP A 53 -0.27 -11.60 0.68
N LEU A 54 -0.21 -12.47 -0.32
CA LEU A 54 0.54 -13.72 -0.25
C LEU A 54 2.03 -13.54 -0.54
N SER A 55 2.49 -12.37 -1.00
CA SER A 55 3.87 -12.17 -1.44
C SER A 55 4.92 -12.51 -0.37
N PRO A 56 4.76 -12.14 0.93
CA PRO A 56 5.76 -12.51 1.93
C PRO A 56 5.84 -14.02 2.12
N TRP A 57 4.69 -14.71 2.06
CA TRP A 57 4.61 -16.17 2.18
C TRP A 57 5.22 -16.89 0.98
N TYR A 58 5.00 -16.38 -0.24
CA TYR A 58 5.63 -16.90 -1.45
C TYR A 58 7.17 -16.73 -1.41
N CYS A 59 7.67 -15.58 -0.91
CA CYS A 59 9.10 -15.35 -0.73
C CYS A 59 9.72 -16.31 0.30
N LEU A 60 9.03 -16.55 1.42
CA LEU A 60 9.45 -17.55 2.40
C LEU A 60 9.47 -18.96 1.80
N TYR A 61 8.40 -19.36 1.11
CA TYR A 61 8.33 -20.64 0.42
C TYR A 61 9.47 -20.81 -0.60
N LEU A 62 9.75 -19.77 -1.40
CA LEU A 62 10.86 -19.77 -2.36
C LEU A 62 12.20 -19.96 -1.64
N THR A 63 12.41 -19.28 -0.52
CA THR A 63 13.64 -19.42 0.28
C THR A 63 13.81 -20.84 0.78
N PHE A 64 12.76 -21.42 1.37
CA PHE A 64 12.79 -22.82 1.81
C PHE A 64 13.02 -23.77 0.64
N HIS A 65 12.37 -23.55 -0.51
CA HIS A 65 12.58 -24.35 -1.70
C HIS A 65 14.04 -24.28 -2.18
N LEU A 66 14.65 -23.09 -2.23
CA LEU A 66 16.05 -22.95 -2.60
C LEU A 66 17.01 -23.60 -1.60
N LEU A 67 16.66 -23.62 -0.30
CA LEU A 67 17.50 -24.23 0.75
C LEU A 67 17.39 -25.76 0.78
N PHE A 68 16.20 -26.32 0.55
CA PHE A 68 15.98 -27.77 0.66
C PHE A 68 16.26 -28.54 -0.63
N PHE A 69 16.15 -27.90 -1.80
CA PHE A 69 16.43 -28.55 -3.07
C PHE A 69 17.89 -28.31 -3.46
N ASP A 70 18.73 -29.29 -3.15
CA ASP A 70 20.18 -29.29 -3.40
C ASP A 70 20.49 -29.39 -4.91
N ARG A 71 20.39 -28.24 -5.58
CA ARG A 71 20.77 -28.06 -6.99
C ARG A 71 21.79 -26.94 -7.08
N TRP A 72 22.76 -27.10 -7.97
CA TRP A 72 23.87 -26.15 -8.15
C TRP A 72 23.37 -24.70 -8.38
N TYR A 73 22.26 -24.51 -9.10
CA TYR A 73 21.68 -23.20 -9.31
C TYR A 73 21.06 -22.60 -8.04
N SER A 74 20.50 -23.42 -7.14
CA SER A 74 19.94 -22.96 -5.86
C SER A 74 21.03 -22.37 -4.99
N THR A 75 22.18 -23.06 -4.90
CA THR A 75 23.37 -22.59 -4.19
C THR A 75 23.86 -21.26 -4.75
N ILE A 76 23.96 -21.13 -6.08
CA ILE A 76 24.35 -19.86 -6.72
C ILE A 76 23.36 -18.75 -6.37
N CYS A 77 22.05 -19.01 -6.45
CA CYS A 77 21.02 -18.01 -6.13
C CYS A 77 21.12 -17.53 -4.67
N ILE A 78 21.32 -18.44 -3.73
CA ILE A 78 21.50 -18.10 -2.30
C ILE A 78 22.79 -17.31 -2.10
N LEU A 79 23.90 -17.70 -2.73
CA LEU A 79 25.16 -16.96 -2.61
C LEU A 79 25.05 -15.53 -3.17
N LEU A 80 24.39 -15.36 -4.33
CA LEU A 80 24.12 -14.05 -4.91
C LEU A 80 23.23 -13.21 -3.99
N TYR A 81 22.19 -13.81 -3.42
CA TYR A 81 21.31 -13.14 -2.47
C TYR A 81 22.05 -12.75 -1.18
N MET A 82 22.88 -13.63 -0.62
CA MET A 82 23.70 -13.35 0.56
C MET A 82 24.72 -12.25 0.29
N ALA A 83 25.34 -12.23 -0.90
CA ALA A 83 26.22 -11.16 -1.33
C ALA A 83 25.46 -9.83 -1.42
N TRP A 84 24.25 -9.83 -1.99
CA TRP A 84 23.38 -8.67 -2.03
C TRP A 84 23.01 -8.19 -0.62
N MET A 85 22.57 -9.07 0.27
CA MET A 85 22.26 -8.73 1.66
C MET A 85 23.46 -8.10 2.38
N TYR A 86 24.66 -8.65 2.18
CA TYR A 86 25.87 -8.13 2.80
C TYR A 86 26.22 -6.72 2.29
N LEU A 87 26.16 -6.52 0.97
CA LEU A 87 26.45 -5.23 0.33
C LEU A 87 25.41 -4.16 0.68
N PHE A 88 24.14 -4.55 0.78
CA PHE A 88 23.00 -3.63 0.84
C PHE A 88 22.24 -3.66 2.17
N ARG A 89 22.83 -4.22 3.22
CA ARG A 89 22.26 -4.28 4.59
C ARG A 89 21.76 -2.95 5.16
N THR A 90 22.26 -1.82 4.67
CA THR A 90 21.89 -0.48 5.13
C THR A 90 20.64 0.08 4.44
N PHE A 91 20.26 -0.47 3.29
CA PHE A 91 19.16 0.05 2.46
C PHE A 91 17.82 0.19 3.17
N PRO A 92 17.39 -0.75 4.04
CA PRO A 92 16.18 -0.57 4.83
C PRO A 92 16.20 0.70 5.69
N LYS A 93 17.38 1.17 6.12
CA LYS A 93 17.53 2.36 6.95
C LYS A 93 17.80 3.62 6.13
N THR A 94 18.56 3.50 5.05
CA THR A 94 19.04 4.64 4.28
C THR A 94 18.12 5.07 3.14
N GLY A 95 17.14 4.24 2.80
CA GLY A 95 16.46 4.33 1.52
C GLY A 95 17.29 3.66 0.44
N GLY A 96 16.59 2.89 -0.40
CA GLY A 96 17.19 2.02 -1.41
C GLY A 96 17.21 2.65 -2.81
N HIS A 97 17.28 1.78 -3.81
CA HIS A 97 17.19 2.15 -5.22
C HIS A 97 15.73 2.26 -5.67
N ARG A 98 15.21 3.48 -5.75
CA ARG A 98 13.86 3.76 -6.25
C ARG A 98 13.68 3.37 -7.71
N GLN A 99 13.11 2.19 -7.95
CA GLN A 99 12.81 1.70 -9.29
C GLN A 99 11.49 2.29 -9.81
N GLN A 100 11.58 3.34 -10.64
CA GLN A 100 10.38 4.00 -11.17
C GLN A 100 9.50 3.07 -12.03
N TRP A 101 10.10 2.18 -12.81
CA TRP A 101 9.35 1.25 -13.66
C TRP A 101 8.48 0.31 -12.81
N LEU A 102 9.00 -0.15 -11.66
CA LEU A 102 8.28 -1.02 -10.74
C LEU A 102 7.09 -0.28 -10.13
N ARG A 103 7.28 0.97 -9.71
CA ARG A 103 6.21 1.81 -9.11
C ARG A 103 5.13 2.24 -10.10
N LYS A 104 5.41 2.20 -11.41
CA LYS A 104 4.51 2.58 -12.51
C LYS A 104 3.85 1.38 -13.21
N LEU A 105 3.98 0.16 -12.67
CA LEU A 105 3.31 -1.00 -13.23
C LEU A 105 1.79 -0.86 -13.16
N ILE A 106 1.09 -1.33 -14.20
CA ILE A 106 -0.39 -1.44 -14.25
C ILE A 106 -0.97 -2.23 -13.06
N TRP A 107 -0.14 -3.09 -12.46
CA TRP A 107 -0.43 -3.80 -11.23
C TRP A 107 -0.92 -2.87 -10.10
N TRP A 108 -0.33 -1.67 -9.99
CA TRP A 108 -0.69 -0.72 -8.94
C TRP A 108 -1.95 0.07 -9.25
N GLU A 109 -2.31 0.21 -10.54
CA GLU A 109 -3.60 0.75 -10.95
C GLU A 109 -4.71 -0.21 -10.48
N TRP A 110 -4.60 -1.51 -10.79
CA TRP A 110 -5.55 -2.52 -10.31
C TRP A 110 -5.64 -2.59 -8.77
N PHE A 111 -4.51 -2.44 -8.08
CA PHE A 111 -4.47 -2.35 -6.62
C PHE A 111 -5.29 -1.16 -6.10
N SER A 112 -5.10 0.02 -6.70
CA SER A 112 -5.74 1.27 -6.26
C SER A 112 -7.22 1.31 -6.62
N ASP A 113 -7.58 0.78 -7.79
CA ASP A 113 -8.96 0.74 -8.28
C ASP A 113 -9.84 -0.28 -7.54
N TYR A 114 -9.26 -1.25 -6.82
CA TYR A 114 -10.02 -2.16 -5.95
C TYR A 114 -10.59 -1.42 -4.72
N PHE A 115 -9.80 -0.53 -4.11
CA PHE A 115 -10.15 0.22 -2.90
C PHE A 115 -10.51 1.70 -3.17
N PRO A 116 -10.95 2.02 -4.39
CA PRO A 116 -10.91 3.37 -5.01
C PRO A 116 -9.98 4.39 -4.32
N ILE A 117 -8.67 4.11 -4.30
CA ILE A 117 -7.68 4.97 -3.66
C ILE A 117 -7.45 6.20 -4.53
N HIS A 118 -7.74 7.39 -3.98
CA HIS A 118 -7.51 8.66 -4.65
C HIS A 118 -6.65 9.59 -3.77
N LEU A 119 -5.75 10.33 -4.41
CA LEU A 119 -4.92 11.34 -3.75
C LEU A 119 -5.44 12.73 -4.08
N HIS A 120 -6.04 13.39 -3.10
CA HIS A 120 -6.55 14.75 -3.23
C HIS A 120 -5.55 15.75 -2.65
N LYS A 121 -4.98 16.59 -3.52
CA LYS A 121 -4.08 17.68 -3.10
C LYS A 121 -4.90 18.85 -2.57
N THR A 122 -4.70 19.21 -1.31
CA THR A 122 -5.37 20.34 -0.65
C THR A 122 -4.53 21.60 -0.65
N CYS A 123 -3.20 21.48 -0.60
CA CYS A 123 -2.27 22.59 -0.63
C CYS A 123 -1.01 22.26 -1.43
N ASP A 124 -0.32 23.31 -1.88
CA ASP A 124 1.01 23.19 -2.45
C ASP A 124 2.05 23.01 -1.33
N LEU A 125 2.92 22.02 -1.51
CA LEU A 125 4.05 21.78 -0.61
C LEU A 125 5.33 22.16 -1.35
N PRO A 126 6.08 23.18 -0.89
CA PRO A 126 7.33 23.55 -1.53
C PRO A 126 8.38 22.45 -1.30
N PRO A 127 9.14 22.03 -2.34
CA PRO A 127 10.15 20.97 -2.24
C PRO A 127 11.45 21.42 -1.57
N ASP A 128 11.48 22.63 -1.00
CA ASP A 128 12.65 23.28 -0.41
C ASP A 128 13.00 22.79 1.00
N ARG A 129 12.17 21.89 1.56
CA ARG A 129 12.30 21.37 2.93
C ARG A 129 11.82 19.92 3.02
N PRO A 130 12.30 19.15 4.01
CA PRO A 130 11.78 17.81 4.29
C PRO A 130 10.43 17.87 5.01
N TYR A 131 9.57 16.86 4.78
CA TYR A 131 8.29 16.70 5.46
C TYR A 131 8.17 15.36 6.16
N ILE A 132 7.35 15.33 7.21
CA ILE A 132 6.86 14.11 7.85
C ILE A 132 5.36 14.03 7.56
N PHE A 133 4.96 13.08 6.73
CA PHE A 133 3.57 12.80 6.43
C PHE A 133 3.05 11.77 7.43
N GLY A 134 1.96 12.09 8.12
CA GLY A 134 1.21 11.15 8.95
C GLY A 134 0.05 10.54 8.18
N TYR A 135 -0.13 9.22 8.26
CA TYR A 135 -1.27 8.51 7.68
C TYR A 135 -2.16 7.92 8.78
N HIS A 136 -3.44 8.27 8.78
CA HIS A 136 -4.48 7.81 9.72
C HIS A 136 -5.87 7.90 9.04
N PRO A 137 -6.84 6.99 9.31
CA PRO A 137 -6.77 5.82 10.20
C PRO A 137 -5.93 4.70 9.59
N HIS A 138 -5.23 3.96 10.45
CA HIS A 138 -4.45 2.82 10.02
C HIS A 138 -5.24 1.52 10.22
N GLY A 139 -5.31 0.70 9.17
CA GLY A 139 -5.50 -0.74 9.35
C GLY A 139 -4.14 -1.40 9.57
N ILE A 140 -4.12 -2.70 9.88
CA ILE A 140 -2.89 -3.50 10.08
C ILE A 140 -1.86 -3.30 8.95
N ILE A 141 -2.32 -2.97 7.73
CA ILE A 141 -1.51 -2.99 6.51
C ILE A 141 -1.45 -1.63 5.77
N ALA A 142 -2.16 -0.60 6.23
CA ALA A 142 -2.12 0.77 5.65
C ALA A 142 -2.13 0.81 4.10
N LEU A 143 -3.02 0.04 3.45
CA LEU A 143 -3.09 -0.13 2.00
C LEU A 143 -3.21 1.20 1.24
N GLY A 144 -3.96 2.16 1.78
CA GLY A 144 -4.09 3.50 1.21
C GLY A 144 -2.75 4.26 1.19
N ALA A 145 -1.93 4.11 2.21
CA ALA A 145 -0.61 4.71 2.26
C ALA A 145 0.36 4.04 1.27
N PHE A 146 0.32 2.71 1.20
CA PHE A 146 1.11 1.97 0.23
C PHE A 146 0.76 2.38 -1.21
N GLY A 147 -0.53 2.39 -1.57
CA GLY A 147 -0.99 2.81 -2.89
C GLY A 147 -0.58 4.24 -3.25
N ASN A 148 -0.75 5.19 -2.33
CA ASN A 148 -0.46 6.61 -2.59
C ASN A 148 1.03 6.96 -2.59
N PHE A 149 1.82 6.41 -1.66
CA PHE A 149 3.19 6.86 -1.44
C PHE A 149 4.24 5.85 -1.92
N ALA A 150 3.98 4.55 -1.77
CA ALA A 150 4.92 3.51 -2.20
C ALA A 150 4.84 3.25 -3.72
N THR A 151 3.69 3.51 -4.35
CA THR A 151 3.50 3.35 -5.81
C THR A 151 3.25 4.69 -6.51
N GLU A 152 3.16 4.68 -7.84
CA GLU A 152 2.75 5.86 -8.63
C GLU A 152 1.32 5.75 -9.17
N ALA A 153 0.50 4.81 -8.66
CA ALA A 153 -0.85 4.59 -9.16
C ALA A 153 -1.77 5.83 -9.04
N THR A 154 -1.61 6.61 -7.98
CA THR A 154 -2.38 7.85 -7.78
C THR A 154 -1.63 9.12 -8.19
N GLY A 155 -0.43 8.98 -8.75
CA GLY A 155 0.35 10.08 -9.32
C GLY A 155 0.94 11.06 -8.30
N PHE A 156 1.41 10.58 -7.15
CA PHE A 156 2.03 11.42 -6.11
C PHE A 156 3.15 12.32 -6.66
N GLU A 157 4.06 11.78 -7.47
CA GLU A 157 5.18 12.54 -8.04
C GLU A 157 4.71 13.67 -8.97
N LYS A 158 3.53 13.52 -9.59
CA LYS A 158 2.91 14.56 -10.42
C LYS A 158 2.27 15.66 -9.57
N LEU A 159 1.67 15.31 -8.43
CA LEU A 159 1.00 16.27 -7.55
C LEU A 159 2.00 17.08 -6.69
N PHE A 160 3.09 16.44 -6.29
CA PHE A 160 4.15 17.00 -5.44
C PHE A 160 5.52 16.84 -6.09
N PRO A 161 5.81 17.57 -7.18
CA PRO A 161 7.08 17.46 -7.89
C PRO A 161 8.23 17.88 -6.99
N GLY A 162 9.31 17.10 -7.00
CA GLY A 162 10.50 17.34 -6.18
C GLY A 162 10.38 16.89 -4.72
N ILE A 163 9.23 16.36 -4.30
CA ILE A 163 9.07 15.71 -3.00
C ILE A 163 9.17 14.19 -3.19
N ASN A 164 10.24 13.61 -2.66
CA ASN A 164 10.42 12.19 -2.51
C ASN A 164 9.89 11.77 -1.12
N ALA A 165 8.63 11.35 -1.08
CA ALA A 165 8.04 10.75 0.10
C ALA A 165 8.37 9.25 0.13
N ARG A 166 9.13 8.80 1.14
CA ARG A 166 9.43 7.38 1.37
C ARG A 166 8.45 6.79 2.36
N PHE A 167 7.80 5.70 1.95
CA PHE A 167 6.84 5.01 2.81
C PHE A 167 7.56 4.11 3.81
N LEU A 168 7.29 4.34 5.11
CA LEU A 168 7.95 3.62 6.19
C LEU A 168 7.09 2.43 6.65
N VAL A 169 7.72 1.26 6.75
CA VAL A 169 7.08 0.00 7.15
C VAL A 169 7.81 -0.65 8.31
N LEU A 170 7.15 -1.60 8.97
CA LEU A 170 7.72 -2.33 10.10
C LEU A 170 9.00 -3.08 9.71
N ASN A 171 10.02 -3.00 10.56
CA ASN A 171 11.33 -3.66 10.35
C ASN A 171 11.21 -5.17 10.04
N SER A 172 10.22 -5.86 10.63
CA SER A 172 10.00 -7.30 10.42
C SER A 172 9.80 -7.67 8.94
N ASN A 173 9.27 -6.77 8.12
CA ASN A 173 9.11 -6.99 6.69
C ASN A 173 10.47 -7.16 5.98
N PHE A 174 11.52 -6.50 6.46
CA PHE A 174 12.88 -6.62 5.92
C PHE A 174 13.63 -7.87 6.43
N GLN A 175 13.05 -8.64 7.36
CA GLN A 175 13.63 -9.90 7.83
C GLN A 175 13.19 -11.10 6.98
N ILE A 176 12.22 -10.91 6.07
CA ILE A 176 11.72 -11.96 5.19
C ILE A 176 12.63 -12.00 3.95
N PRO A 177 13.36 -13.12 3.70
CA PRO A 177 14.30 -13.17 2.60
C PRO A 177 13.62 -13.02 1.24
N PHE A 178 14.29 -12.36 0.30
CA PHE A 178 13.80 -11.96 -1.03
C PHE A 178 12.62 -10.97 -1.04
N TYR A 179 11.80 -10.93 0.01
CA TYR A 179 10.78 -9.91 0.16
C TYR A 179 11.41 -8.55 0.47
N ASP A 180 12.47 -8.55 1.27
CA ASP A 180 13.32 -7.38 1.52
C ASP A 180 13.90 -6.76 0.24
N LEU A 181 14.28 -7.57 -0.75
CA LEU A 181 14.71 -7.11 -2.07
C LEU A 181 13.59 -6.34 -2.78
N PHE A 182 12.38 -6.88 -2.78
CA PHE A 182 11.21 -6.24 -3.37
C PHE A 182 10.89 -4.90 -2.68
N LEU A 183 10.87 -4.87 -1.34
CA LEU A 183 10.63 -3.64 -0.57
C LEU A 183 11.70 -2.58 -0.86
N THR A 184 12.95 -3.02 -0.96
CA THR A 184 14.09 -2.15 -1.24
C THR A 184 14.03 -1.56 -2.66
N MET A 185 13.61 -2.34 -3.65
CA MET A 185 13.39 -1.87 -5.03
C MET A 185 12.24 -0.86 -5.13
N MET A 186 11.23 -1.01 -4.28
CA MET A 186 10.12 -0.07 -4.15
C MET A 186 10.45 1.18 -3.32
N ASP A 187 11.67 1.29 -2.79
CA ASP A 187 12.14 2.40 -1.96
C ASP A 187 11.38 2.58 -0.64
N LEU A 188 10.95 1.46 -0.05
CA LEU A 188 10.43 1.47 1.32
C LEU A 188 11.59 1.46 2.33
N CYS A 189 11.36 2.09 3.48
CA CYS A 189 12.32 2.09 4.59
C CYS A 189 11.67 1.58 5.87
N ASP A 190 12.51 1.24 6.84
CA ASP A 190 12.12 0.89 8.20
C ASP A 190 11.55 2.11 8.94
N ALA A 191 10.49 1.92 9.71
CA ALA A 191 9.90 2.94 10.59
C ALA A 191 10.74 3.25 11.85
N SER A 192 11.97 2.75 11.95
CA SER A 192 12.89 3.07 13.06
C SER A 192 13.29 4.54 13.09
N LYS A 193 13.55 5.05 14.30
CA LYS A 193 13.96 6.44 14.54
C LYS A 193 15.24 6.79 13.79
N GLU A 194 16.17 5.83 13.69
CA GLU A 194 17.44 5.98 12.97
C GLU A 194 17.19 6.21 11.48
N SER A 195 16.29 5.43 10.86
CA SER A 195 15.94 5.59 9.45
C SER A 195 15.25 6.92 9.19
N CYS A 196 14.27 7.28 10.02
CA CYS A 196 13.57 8.56 9.94
C CYS A 196 14.56 9.74 9.96
N ASN A 197 15.45 9.76 10.95
CA ASN A 197 16.47 10.81 11.08
C ASN A 197 17.44 10.81 9.91
N TYR A 198 17.83 9.64 9.40
CA TYR A 198 18.73 9.55 8.27
C TYR A 198 18.12 10.17 7.00
N ILE A 199 16.88 9.81 6.68
CA ILE A 199 16.18 10.31 5.48
C ILE A 199 15.96 11.82 5.58
N LEU A 200 15.49 12.31 6.74
CA LEU A 200 15.24 13.74 6.93
C LEU A 200 16.53 14.57 6.91
N LYS A 201 17.67 14.00 7.34
CA LYS A 201 18.99 14.65 7.25
C LYS A 201 19.52 14.81 5.82
N GLN A 202 18.98 14.06 4.85
CA GLN A 202 19.33 14.26 3.43
C GLN A 202 18.85 15.63 2.90
N GLY A 203 17.94 16.29 3.62
CA GLY A 203 17.55 17.67 3.36
C GLY A 203 16.43 17.80 2.33
N LYS A 204 16.51 18.84 1.50
CA LYS A 204 15.43 19.28 0.61
C LYS A 204 14.91 18.14 -0.28
N GLY A 205 13.59 18.07 -0.43
CA GLY A 205 12.92 17.04 -1.22
C GLY A 205 12.81 15.66 -0.56
N ASN A 206 13.57 15.35 0.50
CA ASN A 206 13.47 14.04 1.16
C ASN A 206 12.45 14.09 2.30
N SER A 207 11.40 13.28 2.19
CA SER A 207 10.30 13.24 3.14
C SER A 207 9.98 11.81 3.52
N ILE A 208 9.34 11.62 4.67
CA ILE A 208 8.93 10.31 5.17
C ILE A 208 7.41 10.26 5.34
N VAL A 209 6.85 9.06 5.18
CA VAL A 209 5.43 8.79 5.45
C VAL A 209 5.35 7.74 6.54
N LEU A 210 4.79 8.14 7.68
CA LEU A 210 4.59 7.31 8.85
C LEU A 210 3.11 6.96 8.97
N VAL A 211 2.83 5.67 9.09
CA VAL A 211 1.52 5.21 9.52
C VAL A 211 1.39 5.52 11.00
N LEU A 212 0.49 6.45 11.32
CA LEU A 212 0.23 6.87 12.69
C LEU A 212 -0.70 5.84 13.33
N GLY A 213 -0.04 4.91 13.99
CA GLY A 213 -0.59 4.17 15.09
C GLY A 213 0.03 2.80 15.21
N GLY A 214 0.24 2.41 16.47
CA GLY A 214 1.13 1.35 16.85
C GLY A 214 0.43 0.01 16.99
N SER A 215 1.23 -1.06 16.88
CA SER A 215 0.88 -2.38 17.40
C SER A 215 0.38 -2.33 18.86
N LYS A 216 0.83 -1.35 19.65
CA LYS A 216 0.34 -1.09 21.01
C LYS A 216 -1.11 -0.61 21.03
N GLU A 217 -1.48 0.34 20.20
CA GLU A 217 -2.87 0.84 20.12
C GLU A 217 -3.82 -0.23 19.56
N ALA A 218 -3.34 -1.07 18.65
CA ALA A 218 -4.08 -2.22 18.14
C ALA A 218 -4.22 -3.37 19.17
N LEU A 219 -3.21 -3.60 20.02
CA LEU A 219 -3.28 -4.59 21.12
C LEU A 219 -4.21 -4.13 22.26
N ASP A 220 -4.29 -2.82 22.50
CA ASP A 220 -5.07 -2.20 23.57
C ASP A 220 -6.53 -1.90 23.14
N ALA A 221 -6.91 -2.30 21.92
CA ALA A 221 -8.26 -2.15 21.40
C ALA A 221 -9.22 -3.11 22.12
N HIS A 222 -9.75 -2.66 23.27
CA HIS A 222 -10.74 -3.40 24.03
C HIS A 222 -12.15 -3.25 23.41
N PRO A 223 -12.87 -4.36 23.10
CA PRO A 223 -14.19 -4.34 22.47
C PRO A 223 -15.28 -3.55 23.22
N SER A 224 -15.03 -3.15 24.47
CA SER A 224 -16.00 -2.49 25.36
C SER A 224 -15.68 -1.04 25.70
N SER A 225 -14.61 -0.43 25.16
CA SER A 225 -14.27 0.98 25.43
C SER A 225 -14.64 1.88 24.24
N LYS A 226 -15.63 2.77 24.44
CA LYS A 226 -16.04 3.80 23.47
C LYS A 226 -15.17 5.08 23.54
N TYR A 227 -13.89 4.94 23.85
CA TYR A 227 -12.97 6.08 23.87
C TYR A 227 -11.74 5.73 23.06
N LEU A 228 -11.67 6.31 21.87
CA LEU A 228 -10.41 6.51 21.14
C LEU A 228 -9.84 7.82 21.68
N LEU A 229 -8.62 7.77 22.22
CA LEU A 229 -7.83 8.96 22.56
C LEU A 229 -7.54 9.80 21.31
#